data_AF-A0A379SDN1-F1
#
_entry.id   AF-A0A379SDN1-F1
#
_cell.length_a   1.000
_cell.length_b   1.000
_cell.length_c   1.000
_cell.angle_alpha   90.00
_cell.angle_beta   90.00
_cell.angle_gamma   90.00
#
_symmetry.space_group_name_H-M   'P 1'
#
loop_
_entity.id
_entity.type
_entity.pdbx_description
1 polymer ?
#
loop_
_entity_poly.entity_id
_entity_poly.type
_entity_poly.pdbx_seq_one_letter_code
_entity_poly.pdbx_strand_id
1 'polypeptide(L)'
;MQQRILSLNSTCIIGGVLWLLPVIAVHADEIVCPAVIHFSQAPKISSMEGWNVSSRTDRMLNDGGFLSSGDPKEQADLKGEDAGVDGKKGRQWALDPEDNRRGIWFSCSYGQWTVLLARKVQGTVVTCWSPDALPARLICQ
;
A
#
# COMPACT_ATOMS: atom_id res chain seq x y z
N MET A 1 75.38 -22.49 -23.60
CA MET A 1 75.22 -21.08 -23.97
C MET A 1 74.04 -20.54 -23.16
N GLN A 2 74.28 -19.95 -22.00
CA GLN A 2 74.66 -18.55 -21.78
C GLN A 2 73.45 -17.60 -21.89
N GLN A 3 73.11 -17.08 -20.70
CA GLN A 3 72.06 -16.16 -20.30
C GLN A 3 71.68 -15.06 -21.28
N ARG A 4 70.40 -14.64 -21.24
CA ARG A 4 70.03 -13.23 -21.00
C ARG A 4 68.80 -13.12 -20.11
N ILE A 5 69.02 -12.58 -18.92
CA ILE A 5 68.00 -11.98 -18.05
C ILE A 5 67.89 -10.51 -18.48
N LEU A 6 66.66 -10.00 -18.58
CA LEU A 6 66.17 -8.68 -18.11
C LEU A 6 65.07 -8.14 -19.02
N SER A 7 63.86 -8.03 -18.44
CA SER A 7 63.03 -6.81 -18.50
C SER A 7 61.72 -7.07 -17.74
N LEU A 8 61.73 -6.81 -16.43
CA LEU A 8 60.50 -6.47 -15.71
C LEU A 8 60.11 -5.05 -16.15
N ASN A 9 58.94 -4.90 -16.77
CA ASN A 9 58.05 -3.76 -16.61
C ASN A 9 56.82 -3.97 -17.50
N SER A 10 55.71 -4.38 -16.88
CA SER A 10 54.40 -3.87 -17.29
C SER A 10 53.42 -4.10 -16.16
N THR A 11 53.07 -3.00 -15.51
CA THR A 11 51.94 -2.82 -14.60
C THR A 11 50.66 -3.45 -15.18
N CYS A 12 50.26 -4.62 -14.66
CA CYS A 12 48.88 -5.08 -14.77
C CYS A 12 48.10 -4.51 -13.58
N ILE A 13 47.52 -3.33 -13.79
CA ILE A 13 46.41 -2.84 -12.99
C ILE A 13 45.30 -3.89 -13.14
N ILE A 14 45.10 -4.75 -12.14
CA ILE A 14 43.90 -5.57 -12.05
C ILE A 14 42.76 -4.64 -11.65
N GLY A 15 42.24 -3.93 -12.66
CA GLY A 15 40.99 -3.20 -12.58
C GLY A 15 39.86 -4.21 -12.51
N GLY A 16 39.57 -4.70 -11.31
CA GLY A 16 38.32 -5.39 -11.02
C GLY A 16 37.20 -4.37 -11.11
N VAL A 17 36.51 -4.35 -12.26
CA VAL A 17 35.26 -3.63 -12.45
C VAL A 17 34.28 -4.16 -11.41
N LEU A 18 34.11 -3.41 -10.32
CA LEU A 18 33.06 -3.64 -9.34
C LEU A 18 31.74 -3.33 -10.05
N TRP A 19 31.06 -4.37 -10.50
CA TRP A 19 29.70 -4.27 -11.04
C TRP A 19 28.79 -3.77 -9.91
N LEU A 20 28.64 -2.45 -9.80
CA LEU A 20 27.58 -1.81 -9.05
C LEU A 20 26.28 -2.09 -9.80
N LEU A 21 25.71 -3.28 -9.59
CA LEU A 21 24.32 -3.53 -9.94
C LEU A 21 23.49 -2.48 -9.19
N PRO A 22 22.73 -1.62 -9.88
CA PRO A 22 21.81 -0.74 -9.19
C PRO A 22 20.80 -1.63 -8.47
N VAL A 23 20.87 -1.66 -7.15
CA VAL A 23 19.76 -2.15 -6.33
C VAL A 23 18.64 -1.16 -6.59
N ILE A 24 17.76 -1.50 -7.53
CA ILE A 24 16.51 -0.77 -7.72
C ILE A 24 15.74 -1.02 -6.42
N ALA A 25 15.84 -0.07 -5.48
CA ALA A 25 14.92 -0.02 -4.37
C ALA A 25 13.54 0.22 -5.00
N VAL A 26 12.79 -0.85 -5.22
CA VAL A 26 11.35 -0.77 -5.42
C VAL A 26 10.83 -0.19 -4.11
N HIS A 27 10.65 1.13 -4.09
CA HIS A 27 9.97 1.79 -3.01
C HIS A 27 8.55 1.22 -3.01
N ALA A 28 8.27 0.30 -2.09
CA ALA A 28 6.93 -0.16 -1.88
C ALA A 28 6.11 1.06 -1.43
N ASP A 29 5.20 1.50 -2.29
CA ASP A 29 4.32 2.62 -1.95
C ASP A 29 3.42 2.17 -0.80
N GLU A 30 3.68 2.73 0.38
CA GLU A 30 2.88 2.49 1.58
C GLU A 30 1.79 3.56 1.69
N ILE A 31 0.53 3.13 1.75
CA ILE A 31 -0.60 3.99 2.07
C ILE A 31 -1.10 3.61 3.46
N VAL A 32 -1.07 4.55 4.41
CA VAL A 32 -1.59 4.36 5.77
C VAL A 32 -2.89 5.13 5.95
N CYS A 33 -3.93 4.45 6.43
CA CYS A 33 -5.19 5.10 6.77
C CYS A 33 -5.03 6.03 7.97
N PRO A 34 -5.70 7.20 7.98
CA PRO A 34 -5.87 7.96 9.21
C PRO A 34 -6.52 7.09 10.29
N ALA A 35 -5.92 7.00 11.48
CA ALA A 35 -6.50 6.21 12.57
C ALA A 35 -7.86 6.76 13.04
N VAL A 36 -8.04 8.07 12.93
CA VAL A 36 -9.24 8.80 13.33
C VAL A 36 -9.58 9.81 12.24
N ILE A 37 -10.86 9.94 11.92
CA ILE A 37 -11.40 11.06 11.15
C ILE A 37 -12.34 11.87 12.02
N HIS A 38 -12.39 13.17 11.79
CA HIS A 38 -13.29 14.08 12.48
C HIS A 38 -14.36 14.54 11.50
N PHE A 39 -15.60 14.67 11.99
CA PHE A 39 -16.61 15.33 11.19
C PHE A 39 -16.35 16.84 11.20
N SER A 40 -16.45 17.48 10.04
CA SER A 40 -16.48 18.95 9.97
C SER A 40 -17.72 19.53 10.65
N GLN A 41 -18.80 18.75 10.71
CA GLN A 41 -20.07 19.08 11.38
C GLN A 41 -20.67 17.81 11.99
N ALA A 42 -21.28 17.91 13.18
CA ALA A 42 -21.93 16.76 13.81
C ALA A 42 -22.99 16.14 12.87
N PRO A 43 -23.08 14.79 12.79
CA PRO A 43 -24.08 14.13 11.94
C PRO A 43 -25.49 14.59 12.28
N LYS A 44 -26.25 14.99 11.26
CA LYS A 44 -27.67 15.35 11.44
C LYS A 44 -28.49 14.07 11.50
N ILE A 45 -28.99 13.74 12.69
CA ILE A 45 -29.85 12.58 12.90
C ILE A 45 -31.30 13.06 12.97
N SER A 46 -32.17 12.50 12.12
CA SER A 46 -33.61 12.75 12.19
C SER A 46 -34.21 12.08 13.42
N SER A 47 -35.01 12.82 14.19
CA SER A 47 -35.80 12.25 15.29
C SER A 47 -37.03 11.56 14.73
N MET A 48 -37.38 10.41 15.30
CA MET A 48 -38.65 9.72 15.05
C MET A 48 -39.63 10.06 16.19
N GLU A 49 -40.93 9.96 15.93
CA GLU A 49 -41.96 10.23 16.93
C GLU A 49 -41.73 9.36 18.18
N GLY A 50 -41.75 9.99 19.36
CA GLY A 50 -41.51 9.32 20.64
C GLY A 50 -40.04 9.05 20.98
N TRP A 51 -39.08 9.41 20.11
CA TRP A 51 -37.65 9.23 20.35
C TRP A 51 -36.92 10.55 20.58
N ASN A 52 -35.92 10.53 21.47
CA ASN A 52 -34.98 11.63 21.64
C ASN A 52 -33.65 11.27 20.98
N VAL A 53 -33.15 12.17 20.14
CA VAL A 53 -31.85 12.00 19.47
C VAL A 53 -30.73 12.44 20.39
N SER A 54 -29.69 11.60 20.51
CA SER A 54 -28.41 12.00 21.08
C SER A 54 -27.28 11.46 20.20
N SER A 55 -26.27 12.30 19.94
CA SER A 55 -25.00 11.87 19.32
C SER A 55 -23.89 12.08 20.33
N ARG A 56 -23.02 11.07 20.49
CA ARG A 56 -21.91 11.08 21.46
C ARG A 56 -20.53 11.14 20.80
N THR A 57 -20.45 11.10 19.48
CA THR A 57 -19.16 11.01 18.78
C THR A 57 -19.05 12.08 17.69
N ASP A 58 -17.96 12.84 17.75
CA ASP A 58 -17.50 13.83 16.78
C ASP A 58 -16.40 13.29 15.85
N ARG A 59 -16.09 12.00 16.02
CA ARG A 59 -15.03 11.29 15.29
C ARG A 59 -15.43 9.86 14.96
N MET A 60 -14.73 9.27 14.01
CA MET A 60 -14.79 7.84 13.69
C MET A 60 -13.39 7.24 13.69
N LEU A 61 -13.28 6.01 14.19
CA LEU A 61 -12.04 5.23 14.13
C LEU A 61 -12.00 4.45 12.82
N ASN A 62 -10.80 4.27 12.27
CA ASN A 62 -10.63 3.36 11.14
C ASN A 62 -10.95 1.93 11.60
N ASP A 63 -11.76 1.22 10.82
CA ASP A 63 -12.17 -0.16 11.10
C ASP A 63 -11.81 -1.13 9.98
N GLY A 64 -11.13 -0.66 8.92
CA GLY A 64 -10.59 -1.55 7.89
C GLY A 64 -10.04 -0.83 6.68
N GLY A 65 -9.54 -1.65 5.74
CA GLY A 65 -9.06 -1.22 4.43
C GLY A 65 -9.30 -2.29 3.37
N PHE A 66 -9.50 -1.85 2.12
CA PHE A 66 -9.70 -2.73 0.97
C PHE A 66 -9.28 -2.04 -0.32
N LEU A 67 -9.07 -2.84 -1.36
CA LEU A 67 -8.75 -2.36 -2.70
C LEU A 67 -9.98 -2.40 -3.60
N SER A 68 -10.06 -1.44 -4.52
CA SER A 68 -11.04 -1.40 -5.60
C SER A 68 -10.36 -1.09 -6.93
N SER A 69 -10.96 -1.57 -8.02
CA SER A 69 -10.53 -1.36 -9.41
C SER A 69 -11.39 -0.30 -10.08
N GLY A 70 -10.81 0.84 -10.47
CA GLY A 70 -11.54 2.01 -10.95
C GLY A 70 -11.95 2.98 -9.84
N ASP A 71 -12.72 4.01 -10.19
CA ASP A 71 -13.13 5.06 -9.26
C ASP A 71 -13.88 4.44 -8.05
N PRO A 72 -13.57 4.84 -6.79
CA PRO A 72 -14.22 4.29 -5.59
C PRO A 72 -15.76 4.36 -5.61
N LYS A 73 -16.35 5.32 -6.35
CA LYS A 73 -17.82 5.41 -6.50
C LYS A 73 -18.43 4.24 -7.28
N GLU A 74 -17.63 3.53 -8.06
CA GLU A 74 -18.04 2.36 -8.86
C GLU A 74 -18.17 1.11 -7.98
N GLN A 75 -17.62 1.12 -6.76
CA GLN A 75 -17.71 0.03 -5.78
C GLN A 75 -17.24 -1.33 -6.33
N ALA A 76 -16.26 -1.31 -7.24
CA ALA A 76 -15.66 -2.51 -7.82
C ALA A 76 -14.55 -3.05 -6.92
N ASP A 77 -14.95 -3.53 -5.74
CA ASP A 77 -14.04 -4.02 -4.71
C ASP A 77 -13.34 -5.32 -5.14
N LEU A 78 -12.03 -5.33 -4.99
CA LEU A 78 -11.19 -6.47 -5.31
C LEU A 78 -11.18 -7.45 -4.14
N LYS A 79 -11.42 -8.72 -4.43
CA LYS A 79 -11.31 -9.80 -3.44
C LYS A 79 -9.83 -10.03 -3.12
N GLY A 80 -9.46 -9.76 -1.87
CA GLY A 80 -8.16 -10.14 -1.32
C GLY A 80 -8.21 -11.55 -0.76
N GLU A 81 -7.10 -12.27 -0.86
CA GLU A 81 -6.93 -13.60 -0.28
C GLU A 81 -6.21 -13.48 1.07
N ASP A 82 -6.56 -14.34 2.02
CA ASP A 82 -5.87 -14.40 3.31
C ASP A 82 -4.43 -14.86 3.11
N ALA A 83 -3.47 -14.11 3.66
CA ALA A 83 -2.05 -14.35 3.47
C ALA A 83 -1.23 -14.05 4.73
N GLY A 84 -0.09 -14.74 4.87
CA GLY A 84 0.91 -14.48 5.89
C GLY A 84 2.19 -13.94 5.27
N VAL A 85 2.53 -12.68 5.53
CA VAL A 85 3.80 -12.05 5.08
C VAL A 85 4.62 -11.71 6.31
N ASP A 86 5.88 -12.17 6.36
CA ASP A 86 6.79 -11.99 7.50
C ASP A 86 6.19 -12.37 8.86
N GLY A 87 5.41 -13.47 8.89
CA GLY A 87 4.74 -13.96 10.09
C GLY A 87 3.51 -13.14 10.53
N LYS A 88 3.08 -12.14 9.76
CA LYS A 88 1.88 -11.34 10.02
C LYS A 88 0.74 -11.77 9.10
N LYS A 89 -0.43 -11.99 9.70
CA LYS A 89 -1.67 -12.21 8.95
C LYS A 89 -2.13 -10.92 8.28
N GLY A 90 -2.78 -11.06 7.14
CA GLY A 90 -3.32 -9.96 6.37
C GLY A 90 -4.05 -10.46 5.14
N ARG A 91 -4.43 -9.51 4.29
CA ARG A 91 -4.96 -9.77 2.96
C ARG A 91 -3.96 -9.39 1.89
N GLN A 92 -3.88 -10.22 0.85
CA GLN A 92 -3.05 -9.98 -0.32
C GLN A 92 -3.90 -9.97 -1.59
N TRP A 93 -3.52 -9.11 -2.52
CA TRP A 93 -4.12 -9.02 -3.84
C TRP A 93 -3.05 -9.23 -4.90
N ALA A 94 -3.35 -10.05 -5.89
CA ALA A 94 -2.64 -10.09 -7.16
C ALA A 94 -3.43 -9.24 -8.15
N LEU A 95 -2.79 -8.24 -8.75
CA LEU A 95 -3.46 -7.28 -9.62
C LEU A 95 -3.11 -7.55 -11.07
N ASP A 96 -4.12 -7.53 -11.92
CA ASP A 96 -3.93 -7.76 -13.34
C ASP A 96 -3.71 -6.43 -14.11
N PRO A 97 -3.34 -6.49 -15.40
CA PRO A 97 -3.17 -5.29 -16.20
C PRO A 97 -4.46 -4.47 -16.40
N GLU A 98 -5.63 -5.10 -16.32
CA GLU A 98 -6.92 -4.42 -16.46
C GLU A 98 -7.19 -3.53 -15.24
N ASP A 99 -6.96 -4.07 -14.05
CA ASP A 99 -7.11 -3.33 -12.79
C ASP A 99 -6.19 -2.11 -12.77
N ASN A 100 -4.93 -2.30 -13.16
CA ASN A 100 -3.96 -1.20 -13.28
C ASN A 100 -4.40 -0.14 -14.30
N ARG A 101 -4.99 -0.56 -15.42
CA ARG A 101 -5.51 0.36 -16.45
C ARG A 101 -6.68 1.19 -15.92
N ARG A 102 -7.59 0.58 -15.18
CA ARG A 102 -8.71 1.28 -14.52
C ARG A 102 -8.23 2.15 -13.36
N GLY A 103 -7.09 1.78 -12.77
CA GLY A 103 -6.47 2.45 -11.65
C GLY A 103 -6.90 1.80 -10.33
N ILE A 104 -5.93 1.57 -9.46
CA ILE A 104 -6.13 0.92 -8.17
C ILE A 104 -6.36 1.96 -7.08
N TRP A 105 -7.37 1.73 -6.25
CA TRP A 105 -7.69 2.62 -5.14
C TRP A 105 -7.71 1.85 -3.83
N PHE A 106 -7.04 2.39 -2.82
CA PHE A 106 -7.12 1.90 -1.45
C PHE A 106 -8.12 2.72 -0.66
N SER A 107 -9.14 2.05 -0.15
CA SER A 107 -10.23 2.65 0.61
C SER A 107 -10.11 2.30 2.10
N CYS A 108 -10.09 3.33 2.93
CA CYS A 108 -10.12 3.25 4.38
C CYS A 108 -11.57 3.34 4.87
N SER A 109 -12.03 2.34 5.62
CA SER A 109 -13.38 2.28 6.18
C SER A 109 -13.43 2.87 7.59
N TYR A 110 -14.55 3.55 7.88
CA TYR A 110 -14.84 4.16 9.18
C TYR A 110 -16.33 4.02 9.53
N GLY A 111 -16.60 3.76 10.80
CA GLY A 111 -17.97 3.70 11.32
C GLY A 111 -18.78 2.57 10.71
N GLN A 112 -18.21 1.37 10.62
CA GLN A 112 -18.78 0.19 9.97
C GLN A 112 -19.18 0.48 8.51
N TRP A 113 -18.21 0.91 7.70
CA TRP A 113 -18.40 1.22 6.27
C TRP A 113 -19.29 2.44 5.98
N THR A 114 -19.64 3.23 6.99
CA THR A 114 -20.44 4.46 6.81
C THR A 114 -19.67 5.52 6.00
N VAL A 115 -18.37 5.62 6.21
CA VAL A 115 -17.50 6.56 5.49
C VAL A 115 -16.33 5.80 4.88
N LEU A 116 -16.06 6.09 3.61
CA LEU A 116 -14.91 5.59 2.86
C LEU A 116 -14.02 6.76 2.46
N LEU A 117 -12.76 6.75 2.91
CA LEU A 117 -11.72 7.65 2.40
C LEU A 117 -10.80 6.86 1.49
N ALA A 118 -10.76 7.22 0.21
CA ALA A 118 -10.00 6.49 -0.79
C ALA A 118 -8.81 7.30 -1.30
N ARG A 119 -7.68 6.62 -1.51
CA ARG A 119 -6.48 7.15 -2.15
C ARG A 119 -6.06 6.25 -3.30
N LYS A 120 -5.75 6.87 -4.45
CA LYS A 120 -5.23 6.15 -5.61
C LYS A 120 -3.81 5.65 -5.33
N VAL A 121 -3.58 4.36 -5.58
CA VAL A 121 -2.24 3.76 -5.60
C VAL A 121 -1.49 4.33 -6.81
N GLN A 122 -0.24 4.72 -6.61
CA GLN A 122 0.56 5.31 -7.68
C GLN A 122 1.23 4.22 -8.52
N GLY A 123 1.41 4.52 -9.81
CA GLY A 123 2.08 3.63 -10.74
C GLY A 123 1.28 2.36 -11.08
N THR A 124 2.01 1.38 -11.57
CA THR A 124 1.51 0.04 -11.89
C THR A 124 2.07 -0.92 -10.86
N VAL A 125 1.21 -1.72 -10.26
CA VAL A 125 1.57 -2.66 -9.19
C VAL A 125 1.06 -4.05 -9.56
N VAL A 126 1.84 -5.07 -9.20
CA VAL A 126 1.51 -6.47 -9.46
C VAL A 126 0.92 -7.15 -8.23
N THR A 127 1.35 -6.72 -7.04
CA THR A 127 0.84 -7.27 -5.79
C THR A 127 0.68 -6.18 -4.75
N CYS A 128 -0.33 -6.32 -3.90
CA CYS A 128 -0.49 -5.49 -2.73
C CYS A 128 -0.83 -6.34 -1.51
N TRP A 129 -0.43 -5.88 -0.33
CA TRP A 129 -0.67 -6.55 0.94
C TRP A 129 -1.12 -5.55 2.00
N SER A 130 -2.10 -5.95 2.80
CA SER A 130 -2.59 -5.21 3.96
C SER A 130 -2.57 -6.13 5.17
N PRO A 131 -1.76 -5.87 6.21
CA PRO A 131 -1.81 -6.64 7.45
C PRO A 131 -3.17 -6.47 8.14
N ASP A 132 -3.57 -7.49 8.91
CA ASP A 132 -4.73 -7.44 9.81
C ASP A 132 -4.40 -6.62 11.05
N ALA A 133 -4.18 -5.32 10.86
CA ALA A 133 -3.86 -4.37 11.90
C ALA A 133 -4.55 -3.03 11.64
N LEU A 134 -4.87 -2.31 12.71
CA LEU A 134 -5.42 -0.97 12.65
C LEU A 134 -4.37 0.07 13.13
N PRO A 135 -4.30 1.25 12.50
CA PRO A 135 -5.04 1.62 11.29
C PRO A 135 -4.62 0.78 10.09
N ALA A 136 -5.57 0.51 9.21
CA ALA A 136 -5.32 -0.25 8.00
C ALA A 136 -4.26 0.44 7.15
N ARG A 137 -3.47 -0.36 6.46
CA ARG A 137 -2.42 0.12 5.57
C ARG A 137 -2.23 -0.82 4.41
N LEU A 138 -1.76 -0.29 3.31
CA LEU A 138 -1.49 -1.03 2.08
C LEU A 138 -0.03 -0.87 1.70
N ILE A 139 0.61 -1.97 1.34
CA ILE A 139 1.98 -2.02 0.84
C ILE A 139 1.91 -2.70 -0.53
N CYS A 140 2.31 -2.00 -1.59
CA CYS A 140 2.28 -2.53 -2.95
C CYS A 140 3.68 -2.68 -3.56
N GLN A 141 3.81 -3.62 -4.50
CA GLN A 141 5.01 -3.90 -5.29
C GLN A 141 4.66 -3.99 -6.78
#